data_AF-A0A7C9D174-F1
#
_entry.id   AF-A0A7C9D174-F1
#
_cell.length_a   1.000
_cell.length_b   1.000
_cell.length_c   1.000
_cell.angle_alpha   90.00
_cell.angle_beta   90.00
_cell.angle_gamma   90.00
#
_symmetry.space_group_name_H-M   'P 1'
#
loop_
_entity.id
_entity.type
_entity.pdbx_description
1 polymer ?
#
loop_
_entity_poly.entity_id
_entity_poly.type
_entity_poly.pdbx_seq_one_letter_code
_entity_poly.pdbx_strand_id
1 'polypeptide(L)'
;TPPSYTVVADDDYGDWKLSIPEVPRRDDVDVLKLRTRRGNDVVAVFVKHLNASATLLYSHGNAADLGQMYELFVELSHRLRVNLMGYDYSGYGQSTGKNIDKIGLVNCPVLVIHGTADEIVDFSHGKQLHELSKEKYEPLWVDGGGHCNIEFYPEYLKHLKKFVAFLDKENSALNPDPQ
;
A
#
# COMPACT_ATOMS: atom_id res chain seq x y z
N THR A 1 6.96 -3.49 -6.03
CA THR A 1 8.38 -3.69 -5.68
C THR A 1 8.51 -4.30 -4.30
N PRO A 2 9.57 -5.08 -4.03
CA PRO A 2 9.86 -5.54 -2.67
C PRO A 2 10.14 -4.33 -1.75
N PRO A 3 9.81 -4.41 -0.45
CA PRO A 3 10.17 -3.38 0.53
C PRO A 3 11.67 -3.12 0.55
N SER A 4 12.06 -1.87 0.81
CA SER A 4 13.49 -1.51 0.92
C SER A 4 14.12 -1.93 2.25
N TYR A 5 13.34 -2.46 3.19
CA TYR A 5 13.77 -2.78 4.54
C TYR A 5 13.03 -3.99 5.11
N THR A 6 13.57 -4.57 6.19
CA THR A 6 12.95 -5.64 6.97
C THR A 6 12.74 -5.23 8.42
N VAL A 7 11.92 -5.98 9.16
CA VAL A 7 11.72 -5.77 10.61
C VAL A 7 12.03 -7.05 11.35
N VAL A 8 12.99 -6.99 12.27
CA VAL A 8 13.44 -8.10 13.11
C VAL A 8 13.26 -7.79 14.58
N ALA A 9 13.20 -8.82 15.42
CA ALA A 9 13.33 -8.65 16.87
C ALA A 9 14.77 -8.20 17.18
N ASP A 10 14.93 -7.32 18.16
CA ASP A 10 16.22 -6.80 18.59
C ASP A 10 16.71 -7.55 19.84
N ASP A 11 17.49 -8.59 19.60
CA ASP A 11 17.99 -9.50 20.64
C ASP A 11 18.95 -8.81 21.63
N ASP A 12 19.54 -7.65 21.26
CA ASP A 12 20.50 -6.92 22.10
C ASP A 12 19.82 -6.12 23.24
N TYR A 13 18.55 -5.73 23.04
CA TYR A 13 17.78 -4.92 23.99
C TYR A 13 16.54 -5.66 24.55
N GLY A 14 16.40 -6.94 24.19
CA GLY A 14 15.37 -7.87 24.64
C GLY A 14 14.31 -8.17 23.56
N ASP A 15 13.84 -9.42 23.52
CA ASP A 15 12.96 -10.05 22.50
C ASP A 15 11.70 -9.25 22.06
N TRP A 16 11.32 -8.21 22.80
CA TRP A 16 10.13 -7.39 22.55
C TRP A 16 10.40 -6.10 21.75
N LYS A 17 11.66 -5.70 21.59
CA LYS A 17 12.02 -4.50 20.81
C LYS A 17 12.21 -4.89 19.35
N LEU A 18 11.82 -4.02 18.42
CA LEU A 18 11.99 -4.24 16.98
C LEU A 18 13.11 -3.36 16.43
N SER A 19 13.75 -3.82 15.36
CA SER A 19 14.77 -3.04 14.64
C SER A 19 14.67 -3.23 13.12
N ILE A 20 15.24 -2.27 12.39
CA ILE A 20 15.40 -2.32 10.93
C ILE A 20 16.90 -2.48 10.66
N PRO A 21 17.38 -3.65 10.21
CA PRO A 21 18.80 -3.92 10.06
C PRO A 21 19.45 -3.17 8.89
N GLU A 22 18.68 -2.74 7.91
CA GLU A 22 19.17 -2.02 6.73
C GLU A 22 19.45 -0.52 6.98
N VAL A 23 19.10 0.02 8.15
CA VAL A 23 19.31 1.43 8.50
C VAL A 23 20.22 1.59 9.72
N PRO A 24 20.90 2.74 9.91
CA PRO A 24 21.76 2.95 11.06
C PRO A 24 20.98 2.86 12.38
N ARG A 25 21.43 1.98 13.29
CA ARG A 25 20.89 1.87 14.65
C ARG A 25 21.10 3.17 15.43
N ARG A 26 20.08 3.58 16.18
CA ARG A 26 20.14 4.73 17.08
C ARG A 26 19.30 4.47 18.33
N ASP A 27 19.79 4.93 19.48
CA ASP A 27 19.10 4.74 20.76
C ASP A 27 17.87 5.64 20.91
N ASP A 28 17.81 6.74 20.14
CA ASP A 28 16.69 7.68 20.12
C ASP A 28 15.57 7.26 19.15
N VAL A 29 15.65 6.07 18.56
CA VAL A 29 14.67 5.57 17.59
C VAL A 29 14.02 4.28 18.09
N ASP A 30 12.69 4.26 18.11
CA ASP A 30 11.90 3.05 18.31
C ASP A 30 11.28 2.60 16.99
N VAL A 31 11.34 1.29 16.71
CA VAL A 31 10.57 0.65 15.63
C VAL A 31 9.39 -0.08 16.26
N LEU A 32 8.21 0.11 15.70
CA LEU A 32 6.94 -0.36 16.27
C LEU A 32 6.12 -1.11 15.23
N LYS A 33 5.34 -2.11 15.70
CA LYS A 33 4.23 -2.70 14.94
C LYS A 33 2.91 -2.35 15.63
N LEU A 34 2.07 -1.62 14.92
CA LEU A 34 0.80 -1.09 15.40
C LEU A 34 -0.37 -1.85 14.76
N ARG A 35 -1.22 -2.48 15.59
CA ARG A 35 -2.42 -3.17 15.10
C ARG A 35 -3.53 -2.16 14.80
N THR A 36 -3.99 -2.15 13.56
CA THR A 36 -5.15 -1.35 13.12
C THR A 36 -6.48 -2.04 13.51
N ARG A 37 -7.56 -1.25 13.59
CA ARG A 37 -8.93 -1.78 13.83
C ARG A 37 -9.37 -2.84 12.80
N ARG A 38 -8.84 -2.79 11.58
CA ARG A 38 -9.15 -3.74 10.50
C ARG A 38 -8.24 -4.98 10.51
N GLY A 39 -7.44 -5.16 11.56
CA GLY A 39 -6.60 -6.35 11.73
C GLY A 39 -5.25 -6.31 11.02
N ASN A 40 -4.90 -5.23 10.31
CA ASN A 40 -3.55 -5.10 9.73
C ASN A 40 -2.56 -4.65 10.80
N ASP A 41 -1.35 -5.18 10.77
CA ASP A 41 -0.17 -4.59 11.40
C ASP A 41 0.49 -3.57 10.48
N VAL A 42 0.73 -2.37 11.03
CA VAL A 42 1.43 -1.25 10.40
C VAL A 42 2.76 -1.02 11.10
N VAL A 43 3.84 -0.92 10.33
CA VAL A 43 5.16 -0.57 10.86
C VAL A 43 5.27 0.94 11.03
N ALA A 44 5.87 1.37 12.13
CA ALA A 44 6.16 2.78 12.40
C ALA A 44 7.58 2.94 12.97
N VAL A 45 8.18 4.09 12.70
CA VAL A 45 9.43 4.57 13.30
C VAL A 45 9.11 5.81 14.13
N PHE A 46 9.54 5.81 15.38
CA PHE A 46 9.39 6.94 16.31
C PHE A 46 10.76 7.46 16.73
N VAL A 47 11.14 8.64 16.22
CA VAL A 47 12.37 9.34 16.56
C VAL A 47 12.09 10.30 17.72
N LYS A 48 12.78 10.08 18.84
CA LYS A 48 12.71 10.92 20.04
C LYS A 48 13.73 12.04 19.97
N HIS A 49 13.39 13.20 20.48
CA HIS A 49 14.34 14.27 20.69
C HIS A 49 14.24 14.78 22.14
N LEU A 50 15.37 14.80 22.87
CA LEU A 50 15.40 15.11 24.31
C LEU A 50 14.79 16.47 24.67
N ASN A 51 14.86 17.43 23.76
CA ASN A 51 14.31 18.78 23.94
C ASN A 51 13.00 19.01 23.17
N ALA A 52 12.30 17.95 22.77
CA ALA A 52 11.07 18.08 22.00
C ALA A 52 9.95 18.74 22.83
N SER A 53 9.37 19.82 22.28
CA SER A 53 8.13 20.42 22.80
C SER A 53 6.89 19.99 22.01
N ALA A 54 7.09 19.37 20.85
CA ALA A 54 6.03 18.92 19.95
C ALA A 54 6.40 17.58 19.32
N THR A 55 5.40 16.91 18.75
CA THR A 55 5.55 15.67 17.97
C THR A 55 4.99 15.89 16.57
N LEU A 56 5.78 15.59 15.55
CA LEU A 56 5.38 15.60 14.15
C LEU A 56 4.96 14.19 13.72
N LEU A 57 3.72 14.02 13.30
CA LEU A 57 3.26 12.82 12.62
C LEU A 57 3.46 13.01 11.11
N TYR A 58 4.23 12.13 10.47
CA TYR A 58 4.61 12.22 9.07
C TYR A 58 4.08 11.02 8.27
N SER A 59 3.26 11.30 7.26
CA SER A 59 2.79 10.29 6.30
C SER A 59 3.62 10.39 5.03
N HIS A 60 4.29 9.31 4.62
CA HIS A 60 5.20 9.34 3.47
C HIS A 60 4.46 9.42 2.13
N GLY A 61 5.17 9.83 1.07
CA GLY A 61 4.64 9.88 -0.29
C GLY A 61 4.35 8.50 -0.88
N ASN A 62 3.56 8.45 -1.97
CA ASN A 62 3.34 7.22 -2.72
C ASN A 62 4.65 6.66 -3.27
N ALA A 63 4.70 5.33 -3.50
CA ALA A 63 5.88 4.60 -3.97
C ALA A 63 7.14 4.72 -3.08
N ALA A 64 6.99 5.19 -1.84
CA ALA A 64 8.03 5.18 -0.82
C ALA A 64 7.70 4.21 0.32
N ASP A 65 8.69 3.85 1.14
CA ASP A 65 8.49 3.13 2.39
C ASP A 65 9.43 3.64 3.51
N LEU A 66 9.20 3.19 4.75
CA LEU A 66 9.97 3.63 5.92
C LEU A 66 11.49 3.49 5.78
N GLY A 67 12.00 2.48 5.08
CA GLY A 67 13.43 2.29 4.91
C GLY A 67 14.07 3.44 4.14
N GLN A 68 13.39 3.89 3.08
CA GLN A 68 13.82 5.04 2.27
C GLN A 68 13.64 6.37 3.00
N MET A 69 12.63 6.46 3.86
CA MET A 69 12.29 7.70 4.58
C MET A 69 13.07 7.89 5.89
N TYR A 70 13.77 6.85 6.36
CA TYR A 70 14.38 6.81 7.68
C TYR A 70 15.35 7.98 7.94
N GLU A 71 16.29 8.23 7.03
CA GLU A 71 17.29 9.28 7.22
C GLU A 71 16.66 10.67 7.28
N LEU A 72 15.65 10.92 6.42
CA LEU A 72 14.90 12.17 6.44
C LEU A 72 14.19 12.38 7.78
N PHE A 73 13.59 11.33 8.35
CA PHE A 73 12.87 11.44 9.62
C PHE A 73 13.81 11.78 10.78
N VAL A 74 14.98 11.15 10.84
CA VAL A 74 16.00 11.48 11.83
C VAL A 74 16.47 12.93 11.67
N GLU A 75 16.77 13.34 10.44
CA GLU A 75 17.25 14.69 10.15
C GLU A 75 16.21 15.77 10.48
N LEU A 76 14.94 15.55 10.13
CA LEU A 76 13.85 16.47 10.45
C LEU A 76 13.64 16.60 11.95
N SER A 77 13.61 15.47 12.68
CA SER A 77 13.48 15.44 14.15
C SER A 77 14.57 16.29 14.81
N HIS A 78 15.83 16.09 14.43
CA HIS A 78 16.98 16.77 15.03
C HIS A 78 17.04 18.26 14.65
N ARG A 79 16.80 18.61 13.37
CA ARG A 79 16.84 20.01 12.91
C ARG A 79 15.70 20.85 13.49
N LEU A 80 14.50 20.27 13.59
CA LEU A 80 13.31 20.96 14.11
C LEU A 80 13.17 20.84 15.64
N ARG A 81 13.95 19.95 16.27
CA ARG A 81 13.91 19.66 17.71
C ARG A 81 12.52 19.23 18.17
N VAL A 82 11.92 18.31 17.43
CA VAL A 82 10.60 17.70 17.72
C VAL A 82 10.73 16.19 17.77
N ASN A 83 9.84 15.48 18.46
CA ASN A 83 9.69 14.06 18.20
C ASN A 83 9.08 13.88 16.81
N LEU A 84 9.39 12.79 16.12
CA LEU A 84 8.83 12.50 14.80
C LEU A 84 8.36 11.05 14.74
N MET A 85 7.10 10.85 14.34
CA MET A 85 6.54 9.53 14.05
C MET A 85 6.28 9.40 12.57
N GLY A 86 6.99 8.49 11.91
CA GLY A 86 6.71 8.06 10.54
C GLY A 86 6.11 6.67 10.53
N TYR A 87 5.23 6.38 9.58
CA TYR A 87 4.59 5.06 9.48
C TYR A 87 4.30 4.68 8.03
N ASP A 88 4.34 3.39 7.75
CA ASP A 88 3.91 2.84 6.46
C ASP A 88 2.37 2.75 6.41
N TYR A 89 1.79 2.82 5.21
CA TYR A 89 0.38 2.45 5.03
C TYR A 89 0.18 0.93 5.00
N SER A 90 -1.05 0.45 5.19
CA SER A 90 -1.35 -0.97 4.96
C SER A 90 -0.99 -1.38 3.53
N GLY A 91 -0.21 -2.45 3.40
CA GLY A 91 0.30 -2.94 2.12
C GLY A 91 1.60 -2.30 1.64
N TYR A 92 2.14 -1.30 2.35
CA TYR A 92 3.45 -0.68 2.08
C TYR A 92 4.54 -1.26 2.97
N GLY A 93 5.77 -1.27 2.46
CA GLY A 93 6.94 -1.76 3.16
C GLY A 93 6.70 -3.13 3.83
N GLN A 94 7.01 -3.21 5.12
CA GLN A 94 6.79 -4.42 5.93
C GLN A 94 5.41 -4.44 6.61
N SER A 95 4.52 -3.50 6.28
CA SER A 95 3.15 -3.49 6.78
C SER A 95 2.27 -4.49 6.03
N THR A 96 1.38 -5.13 6.79
CA THR A 96 0.43 -6.11 6.25
C THR A 96 -0.76 -5.46 5.55
N GLY A 97 -1.57 -6.28 4.89
CA GLY A 97 -2.81 -5.86 4.27
C GLY A 97 -2.65 -5.47 2.80
N LYS A 98 -1.72 -6.12 2.09
CA LYS A 98 -1.55 -5.98 0.65
C LYS A 98 -2.86 -6.40 -0.03
N ASN A 99 -3.18 -5.74 -1.14
CA ASN A 99 -4.40 -6.03 -1.91
C ASN A 99 -4.46 -7.49 -2.36
N ILE A 100 -3.32 -8.11 -2.67
CA ILE A 100 -3.22 -9.52 -3.08
C ILE A 100 -3.73 -10.48 -2.00
N ASP A 101 -3.53 -10.16 -0.72
CA ASP A 101 -4.00 -10.98 0.40
C ASP A 101 -5.52 -10.86 0.62
N LYS A 102 -6.14 -9.83 0.02
CA LYS A 102 -7.54 -9.45 0.28
C LYS A 102 -8.46 -9.61 -0.92
N ILE A 103 -7.93 -9.68 -2.13
CA ILE A 103 -8.74 -9.72 -3.35
C ILE A 103 -9.67 -10.93 -3.40
N GLY A 104 -9.24 -12.07 -2.86
CA GLY A 104 -10.07 -13.28 -2.73
C GLY A 104 -11.27 -13.12 -1.77
N LEU A 105 -11.38 -12.03 -1.01
CA LEU A 105 -12.53 -11.74 -0.15
C LEU A 105 -13.64 -10.95 -0.88
N VAL A 106 -13.36 -10.43 -2.09
CA VAL A 106 -14.32 -9.66 -2.89
C VAL A 106 -15.31 -10.62 -3.56
N ASN A 107 -16.61 -10.41 -3.34
CA ASN A 107 -17.68 -11.30 -3.82
C ASN A 107 -18.52 -10.69 -4.95
N CYS A 108 -18.10 -9.58 -5.54
CA CYS A 108 -18.76 -8.93 -6.66
C CYS A 108 -17.83 -8.90 -7.87
N PRO A 109 -18.35 -8.72 -9.10
CA PRO A 109 -17.53 -8.66 -10.30
C PRO A 109 -16.37 -7.67 -10.19
N VAL A 110 -15.16 -8.12 -10.51
CA VAL A 110 -13.92 -7.34 -10.46
C VAL A 110 -13.41 -7.10 -11.87
N LEU A 111 -13.33 -5.83 -12.26
CA LEU A 111 -12.56 -5.36 -13.40
C LEU A 111 -11.17 -4.92 -12.92
N VAL A 112 -10.12 -5.49 -13.50
CA VAL A 112 -8.75 -5.01 -13.32
C VAL A 112 -8.34 -4.20 -14.56
N ILE A 113 -7.79 -3.00 -14.35
CA ILE A 113 -7.22 -2.16 -15.40
C ILE A 113 -5.74 -1.92 -15.04
N HIS A 114 -4.82 -2.23 -15.95
CA HIS A 114 -3.38 -2.08 -15.70
C HIS A 114 -2.62 -1.80 -17.00
N GLY A 115 -1.57 -0.98 -16.93
CA GLY A 115 -0.70 -0.66 -18.07
C GLY A 115 0.42 -1.71 -18.25
N THR A 116 0.70 -2.13 -19.48
CA THR A 116 1.71 -3.18 -19.73
C THR A 116 3.15 -2.69 -19.55
N ALA A 117 3.37 -1.37 -19.51
CA ALA A 117 4.66 -0.71 -19.32
C ALA A 117 4.73 0.08 -18.00
N ASP A 118 3.96 -0.32 -16.98
CA ASP A 118 4.03 0.29 -15.65
C ASP A 118 5.33 -0.09 -14.93
N GLU A 119 6.23 0.89 -14.79
CA GLU A 119 7.54 0.73 -14.14
C GLU A 119 7.49 0.87 -12.61
N ILE A 120 6.37 1.34 -12.06
CA ILE A 120 6.20 1.54 -10.61
C ILE A 120 5.52 0.31 -9.98
N VAL A 121 4.46 -0.18 -10.63
CA VAL A 121 3.74 -1.39 -10.24
C VAL A 121 3.73 -2.35 -11.41
N ASP A 122 4.60 -3.36 -11.33
CA ASP A 122 4.77 -4.36 -12.39
C ASP A 122 3.44 -4.98 -12.84
N PHE A 123 3.32 -5.17 -14.17
CA PHE A 123 2.12 -5.72 -14.81
C PHE A 123 1.69 -7.10 -14.25
N SER A 124 2.62 -7.91 -13.73
CA SER A 124 2.29 -9.17 -13.07
C SER A 124 1.35 -8.99 -11.88
N HIS A 125 1.42 -7.86 -11.17
CA HIS A 125 0.55 -7.58 -10.03
C HIS A 125 -0.92 -7.50 -10.45
N GLY A 126 -1.23 -6.76 -11.53
CA GLY A 126 -2.57 -6.70 -12.10
C GLY A 126 -3.09 -8.08 -12.51
N LYS A 127 -2.24 -8.87 -13.19
CA LYS A 127 -2.57 -10.25 -13.59
C LYS A 127 -2.90 -11.15 -12.40
N GLN A 128 -2.09 -11.10 -11.35
CA GLN A 128 -2.32 -11.90 -10.14
C GLN A 128 -3.62 -11.50 -9.42
N LEU A 129 -3.92 -10.19 -9.33
CA LEU A 129 -5.17 -9.73 -8.74
C LEU A 129 -6.39 -10.23 -9.51
N HIS A 130 -6.33 -10.17 -10.85
CA HIS A 130 -7.39 -10.71 -11.69
C HIS A 130 -7.57 -12.21 -11.47
N GLU A 131 -6.48 -12.98 -11.48
CA GLU A 131 -6.51 -14.44 -11.27
C GLU A 131 -7.11 -14.84 -9.92
N LEU A 132 -6.73 -14.13 -8.84
CA LEU A 132 -7.21 -14.40 -7.49
C LEU A 132 -8.62 -13.85 -7.20
N SER A 133 -9.19 -13.05 -8.10
CA SER A 133 -10.56 -12.55 -7.94
C SER A 133 -11.57 -13.69 -8.07
N LYS A 134 -12.59 -13.72 -7.21
CA LYS A 134 -13.66 -14.74 -7.27
C LYS A 134 -14.52 -14.56 -8.51
N GLU A 135 -15.14 -13.40 -8.62
CA GLU A 135 -15.99 -13.01 -9.75
C GLU A 135 -15.19 -12.13 -10.70
N LYS A 136 -14.70 -12.72 -11.79
CA LYS A 136 -13.81 -12.05 -12.74
C LYS A 136 -14.62 -11.41 -13.87
N TYR A 137 -14.42 -10.11 -14.09
CA TYR A 137 -14.80 -9.49 -15.35
C TYR A 137 -13.57 -9.34 -16.25
N GLU A 138 -13.76 -9.33 -17.57
CA GLU A 138 -12.69 -9.22 -18.56
C GLU A 138 -11.78 -8.02 -18.25
N PRO A 139 -10.47 -8.23 -18.00
CA PRO A 139 -9.57 -7.15 -17.62
C PRO A 139 -9.26 -6.23 -18.79
N LEU A 140 -8.74 -5.03 -18.50
CA LEU A 140 -8.17 -4.14 -19.50
C LEU A 140 -6.66 -4.02 -19.29
N TRP A 141 -5.89 -4.65 -20.17
CA TRP A 141 -4.45 -4.45 -20.25
C TRP A 141 -4.15 -3.40 -21.31
N VAL A 142 -3.72 -2.22 -20.87
CA VAL A 142 -3.45 -1.08 -21.76
C VAL A 142 -2.03 -1.18 -22.30
N ASP A 143 -1.91 -1.44 -23.60
CA ASP A 143 -0.62 -1.68 -24.23
C ASP A 143 0.23 -0.41 -24.27
N GLY A 144 1.45 -0.48 -23.74
CA GLY A 144 2.33 0.67 -23.56
C GLY A 144 1.89 1.65 -22.46
N GLY A 145 0.78 1.39 -21.76
CA GLY A 145 0.33 2.19 -20.63
C GLY A 145 1.32 2.11 -19.46
N GLY A 146 1.65 3.26 -18.87
CA GLY A 146 2.47 3.40 -17.67
C GLY A 146 1.63 3.71 -16.43
N HIS A 147 2.29 4.06 -15.32
CA HIS A 147 1.64 4.17 -14.00
C HIS A 147 0.57 5.27 -13.88
N CYS A 148 0.75 6.39 -14.59
CA CYS A 148 -0.07 7.60 -14.41
C CYS A 148 -0.65 8.14 -15.74
N ASN A 149 -0.88 7.28 -16.73
CA ASN A 149 -1.36 7.72 -18.04
C ASN A 149 -2.49 6.87 -18.66
N ILE A 150 -2.94 5.82 -17.96
CA ILE A 150 -3.89 4.84 -18.49
C ILE A 150 -5.20 5.49 -18.94
N GLU A 151 -5.66 6.52 -18.23
CA GLU A 151 -6.89 7.26 -18.51
C GLU A 151 -6.87 8.01 -19.85
N PHE A 152 -5.69 8.27 -20.42
CA PHE A 152 -5.53 8.96 -21.70
C PHE A 152 -5.69 8.02 -22.91
N TYR A 153 -5.71 6.70 -22.69
CA TYR A 153 -5.87 5.73 -23.75
C TYR A 153 -7.35 5.57 -24.15
N PRO A 154 -7.68 5.54 -25.45
CA PRO A 154 -9.07 5.54 -25.92
C PRO A 154 -9.88 4.30 -25.46
N GLU A 155 -9.21 3.17 -25.24
CA GLU A 155 -9.81 1.93 -24.73
C GLU A 155 -10.29 2.04 -23.29
N TYR A 156 -9.70 2.92 -22.46
CA TYR A 156 -10.01 3.03 -21.03
C TYR A 156 -11.49 3.31 -20.79
N LEU A 157 -11.99 4.43 -21.33
CA LEU A 157 -13.38 4.83 -21.14
C LEU A 157 -14.35 3.88 -21.86
N LYS A 158 -13.92 3.32 -22.99
CA LYS A 158 -14.72 2.34 -23.75
C LYS A 158 -14.95 1.06 -22.94
N HIS A 159 -13.92 0.53 -22.29
CA HIS A 159 -14.01 -0.69 -21.50
C HIS A 159 -14.78 -0.46 -20.19
N LEU A 160 -14.55 0.68 -19.54
CA LEU A 160 -15.29 1.06 -18.34
C LEU A 160 -16.80 1.15 -18.61
N LYS A 161 -17.21 1.74 -19.73
CA LYS A 161 -18.63 1.77 -20.15
C LYS A 161 -19.21 0.38 -20.37
N LYS A 162 -18.44 -0.55 -20.95
CA LYS A 162 -18.88 -1.95 -21.11
C LYS A 162 -19.08 -2.63 -19.76
N PHE A 163 -18.18 -2.41 -18.81
CA PHE A 163 -18.30 -2.96 -17.47
C PHE A 163 -19.55 -2.45 -16.75
N VAL A 164 -19.82 -1.14 -16.79
CA VAL A 164 -21.04 -0.58 -16.21
C VAL A 164 -22.30 -1.17 -16.85
N ALA A 165 -22.35 -1.24 -18.19
CA ALA A 165 -23.49 -1.84 -18.89
C ALA A 165 -23.66 -3.35 -18.59
N PHE A 166 -22.57 -4.07 -18.28
CA PHE A 166 -22.63 -5.43 -17.78
C PHE A 166 -23.26 -5.48 -16.38
N LEU A 167 -22.85 -4.62 -15.46
CA LEU A 167 -23.42 -4.54 -14.12
C LEU A 167 -24.92 -4.21 -14.14
N ASP A 168 -25.36 -3.30 -15.02
CA ASP A 168 -26.78 -2.94 -15.16
C ASP A 168 -27.64 -4.15 -15.57
N LYS A 169 -27.11 -5.00 -16.45
CA LYS A 169 -27.77 -6.24 -16.90
C LYS A 169 -27.83 -7.28 -15.78
N GLU A 170 -26.73 -7.50 -15.08
CA GLU A 170 -26.67 -8.42 -13.93
C GLU A 170 -27.66 -8.02 -12.83
N ASN A 171 -27.73 -6.72 -12.50
CA ASN A 171 -28.65 -6.22 -11.49
C ASN A 171 -30.12 -6.39 -11.91
N SER A 172 -30.44 -6.15 -13.19
CA SER A 172 -31.79 -6.32 -13.73
C SER A 172 -32.22 -7.80 -13.76
N ALA A 173 -31.27 -8.72 -13.94
CA ALA A 173 -31.53 -10.16 -13.89
C ALA A 173 -31.76 -10.68 -12.47
N LEU A 174 -31.09 -10.10 -11.47
CA LEU A 174 -31.23 -10.46 -10.06
C LEU A 174 -32.49 -9.88 -9.40
N ASN A 175 -32.97 -8.72 -9.86
CA ASN A 175 -34.18 -8.07 -9.37
C ASN A 175 -35.11 -7.72 -10.55
N PRO A 176 -35.83 -8.70 -11.13
CA PRO A 176 -36.81 -8.40 -12.17
C PRO A 176 -37.92 -7.51 -11.59
N ASP A 177 -38.36 -6.51 -12.36
CA ASP A 177 -39.49 -5.67 -11.96
C ASP A 177 -40.72 -6.55 -11.64
N PRO A 178 -41.44 -6.27 -10.55
CA PRO A 178 -42.67 -6.99 -10.25
C PRO A 178 -43.67 -6.82 -11.41
N GLN A 179 -44.20 -7.95 -11.90
CA GLN A 179 -45.22 -8.02 -12.95
C GLN A 179 -46.51 -7.27 -12.57
#